data_AF-A0A662D9X5-F1
#
_entry.id   AF-A0A662D9X5-F1
#
_cell.length_a   1.000
_cell.length_b   1.000
_cell.length_c   1.000
_cell.angle_alpha   90.00
_cell.angle_beta   90.00
_cell.angle_gamma   90.00
#
_symmetry.space_group_name_H-M   'P 1'
#
loop_
_entity.id
_entity.type
_entity.pdbx_description
1 polymer ?
#
loop_
_entity_poly.entity_id
_entity_poly.type
_entity_poly.pdbx_seq_one_letter_code
_entity_poly.pdbx_strand_id
1 'polypeptide(L)' 'MRKSYLSYAMSVIVGRALPDVRDGLKPVQRRILYAMQELGLL' A
#
# COMPACT_ATOMS: atom_id res chain seq x y z
N MET A 1 1.18 -20.15 -16.19
CA MET A 1 1.99 -18.92 -16.02
C MET A 1 1.20 -17.62 -16.19
N ARG A 2 0.43 -17.42 -17.27
CA ARG A 2 -0.29 -16.16 -17.55
C ARG A 2 -1.20 -15.65 -16.41
N LYS A 3 -1.93 -16.55 -15.75
CA LYS A 3 -2.79 -16.21 -14.59
C LYS A 3 -2.00 -15.69 -13.39
N SER A 4 -0.87 -16.33 -13.08
CA SER A 4 0.02 -15.93 -11.99
C SER A 4 0.67 -14.57 -12.27
N TYR A 5 1.08 -14.34 -13.53
CA TYR A 5 1.62 -13.05 -13.96
C TYR A 5 0.59 -11.93 -13.84
N LEU A 6 -0.64 -12.16 -14.32
CA LEU A 6 -1.71 -11.16 -14.24
C LEU A 6 -2.09 -10.85 -12.78
N SER A 7 -2.21 -11.88 -11.94
CA SER A 7 -2.50 -11.71 -10.51
C SER A 7 -1.39 -10.92 -9.79
N TYR A 8 -0.13 -11.23 -10.08
CA TYR A 8 1.01 -10.51 -9.52
C TYR A 8 1.05 -9.06 -10.01
N ALA A 9 0.89 -8.82 -11.30
CA ALA A 9 0.87 -7.48 -11.88
C ALA A 9 -0.24 -6.62 -11.27
N MET A 10 -1.46 -7.17 -11.14
CA MET A 10 -2.57 -6.47 -10.49
C MET A 10 -2.26 -6.14 -9.02
N SER A 11 -1.70 -7.09 -8.28
CA SER A 11 -1.27 -6.90 -6.88
C SER A 11 -0.22 -5.80 -6.73
N VAL A 12 0.74 -5.70 -7.66
CA VAL A 12 1.76 -4.64 -7.67
C VAL A 12 1.12 -3.28 -7.89
N ILE A 13 0.29 -3.16 -8.93
CA ILE A 13 -0.29 -1.89 -9.35
C ILE A 13 -1.15 -1.30 -8.22
N VAL A 14 -2.06 -2.10 -7.65
CA VAL A 14 -3.02 -1.64 -6.65
C VAL A 14 -2.43 -1.60 -5.24
N GLY A 15 -1.63 -2.60 -4.88
CA GLY A 15 -1.21 -2.81 -3.49
C GLY A 15 0.15 -2.22 -3.12
N ARG A 16 0.92 -1.70 -4.08
CA ARG A 16 2.30 -1.23 -3.83
C ARG A 16 2.67 0.05 -4.60
N ALA A 17 2.40 0.10 -5.90
CA ALA A 17 2.99 1.09 -6.78
C ALA A 17 2.25 2.44 -6.77
N LEU A 18 0.92 2.42 -6.93
CA LEU A 18 0.12 3.64 -7.03
C LEU A 18 -0.35 4.11 -5.65
N PRO A 19 -0.23 5.41 -5.34
CA PRO A 19 -0.81 6.00 -4.13
C PRO A 19 -2.33 6.13 -4.26
N ASP A 20 -3.03 6.17 -3.12
CA ASP A 20 -4.47 6.46 -3.09
C ASP A 20 -4.69 7.96 -3.35
N VAL A 21 -5.69 8.31 -4.17
CA VAL A 21 -5.97 9.71 -4.54
C VAL A 21 -6.43 10.56 -3.35
N ARG A 22 -7.00 9.93 -2.31
CA ARG A 22 -7.58 10.63 -1.16
C ARG A 22 -6.53 11.25 -0.25
N ASP A 23 -5.41 10.54 -0.06
CA ASP A 23 -4.35 10.91 0.88
C ASP A 23 -2.98 11.09 0.20
N GLY A 24 -2.82 10.65 -1.06
CA GLY A 24 -1.54 10.64 -1.76
C GLY A 24 -0.54 9.65 -1.17
N LEU A 25 -0.94 8.80 -0.21
CA LEU A 25 -0.05 7.92 0.52
C LEU A 25 -0.01 6.53 -0.10
N LYS A 26 1.21 5.98 -0.17
CA LYS A 26 1.41 4.56 -0.47
C LYS A 26 0.95 3.70 0.72
N PRO A 27 0.54 2.44 0.49
CA PRO A 27 0.10 1.55 1.56
C PRO A 27 1.09 1.36 2.71
N VAL A 28 2.40 1.45 2.45
CA VAL A 28 3.45 1.35 3.48
C VAL A 28 3.44 2.56 4.43
N GLN A 29 3.25 3.77 3.90
CA GLN A 29 3.25 4.99 4.69
C GLN A 29 2.05 5.03 5.63
N ARG A 30 0.86 4.62 5.15
CA ARG A 30 -0.34 4.51 5.97
C ARG A 30 -0.16 3.57 7.15
N ARG A 31 0.50 2.42 6.95
CA ARG A 31 0.80 1.47 8.04
C ARG A 31 1.78 2.03 9.06
N ILE A 32 2.80 2.79 8.61
CA ILE A 32 3.76 3.42 9.51
C ILE A 32 3.05 4.47 10.38
N LEU A 33 2.26 5.36 9.77
CA LEU A 33 1.52 6.38 10.51
C LEU A 33 0.53 5.75 11.51
N TYR A 34 -0.19 4.71 11.08
CA TYR A 34 -1.07 3.96 11.97
C TYR A 34 -0.31 3.34 13.16
N ALA A 35 0.84 2.70 12.91
CA ALA A 35 1.66 2.12 13.98
C ALA A 35 2.24 3.19 14.92
N MET A 36 2.64 4.35 14.39
CA MET A 36 3.09 5.49 15.21
C MET A 36 1.97 6.00 16.11
N GLN A 37 0.73 6.04 15.60
CA GLN A 37 -0.44 6.43 16.37
C GLN A 37 -0.71 5.45 17.52
N GLU A 38 -0.67 4.15 17.25
CA GLU A 38 -0.86 3.08 18.26
C GLU A 38 0.23 3.11 19.35
N LEU A 39 1.46 3.49 18.98
CA LEU A 39 2.59 3.60 19.92
C LEU A 39 2.63 4.95 20.68
N GLY A 40 1.74 5.89 20.39
CA GLY A 40 1.75 7.23 21.00
C GLY A 40 2.96 8.07 20.59
N LEU A 41 3.51 7.84 19.38
CA LEU A 41 4.68 8.53 18.83
C LEU A 41 4.30 9.65 17.84
N LEU A 42 3.00 9.96 17.73
CA LEU A 42 2.44 11.02 16.90
C LEU A 42 2.21 12.30 17.70
#